data_AF-A0A6N8UL28-F1
#
_entry.id   AF-A0A6N8UL28-F1
#
_cell.length_a   1.000
_cell.length_b   1.000
_cell.length_c   1.000
_cell.angle_alpha   90.00
_cell.angle_beta   90.00
_cell.angle_gamma   90.00
#
_symmetry.space_group_name_H-M   'P 1'
#
loop_
_entity.id
_entity.type
_entity.pdbx_description
1 polymer ?
#
loop_
_entity_poly.entity_id
_entity_poly.type
_entity_poly.pdbx_seq_one_letter_code
_entity_poly.pdbx_strand_id
1 'polypeptide(L)'
;MAILHPFILHRRSINPTDRPRFIANLATVLKEPMVFSRGPNDHYSLVELAVLRALSKSSLGYGPANPREAFVPLPFRNEEEKSCGTSN
;
A
#
# COMPACT_ATOMS: atom_id res chain seq x y z
N MET A 1 -4.93 17.66 0.67
CA MET A 1 -4.14 16.53 1.18
C MET A 1 -5.10 15.40 1.50
N ALA A 2 -4.84 14.19 1.00
CA ALA A 2 -5.66 13.01 1.30
C ALA A 2 -4.79 11.99 2.04
N ILE A 3 -5.23 11.57 3.23
CA ILE A 3 -4.66 10.42 3.93
C ILE A 3 -5.64 9.27 3.71
N LEU A 4 -5.15 8.20 3.11
CA LEU A 4 -5.95 7.05 2.72
C LEU A 4 -5.54 5.85 3.58
N HIS A 5 -6.55 5.13 4.05
CA HIS A 5 -6.32 3.85 4.71
C HIS A 5 -5.65 2.87 3.71
N PRO A 6 -4.63 2.08 4.07
CA PRO A 6 -3.90 1.23 3.12
C PRO A 6 -4.77 0.28 2.28
N PHE A 7 -5.87 -0.21 2.87
CA PHE A 7 -6.84 -1.09 2.20
C PHE A 7 -8.02 -0.38 1.53
N ILE A 8 -8.01 0.95 1.43
CA ILE A 8 -9.08 1.67 0.73
C ILE A 8 -8.93 1.48 -0.78
N LEU A 9 -9.97 0.97 -1.41
CA LEU A 9 -10.04 0.94 -2.87
C LEU A 9 -10.17 2.37 -3.39
N HIS A 10 -9.23 2.78 -4.21
CA HIS A 10 -9.22 4.10 -4.84
C HIS A 10 -8.63 4.02 -6.25
N ARG A 11 -8.99 5.00 -7.07
CA ARG A 11 -8.56 5.12 -8.47
C ARG A 11 -8.09 6.54 -8.75
N ARG A 12 -7.16 6.69 -9.69
CA ARG A 12 -6.88 8.01 -10.29
C ARG A 12 -8.15 8.58 -10.93
N SER A 13 -8.49 9.83 -10.61
CA SER A 13 -9.54 10.57 -11.29
C SER A 13 -9.14 10.89 -12.74
N ILE A 14 -10.08 10.76 -13.67
CA ILE A 14 -9.94 11.28 -15.04
C ILE A 14 -9.94 12.82 -14.97
N ASN A 15 -9.14 13.48 -15.81
CA ASN A 15 -9.15 14.94 -15.97
C ASN A 15 -9.93 15.32 -17.24
N PRO A 16 -11.17 15.83 -17.13
CA PRO A 16 -11.99 16.15 -18.30
C PRO A 16 -11.65 17.52 -18.93
N THR A 17 -10.69 18.26 -18.37
CA THR A 17 -10.30 19.60 -18.83
C THR A 17 -8.90 19.59 -19.42
N ASP A 18 -8.63 20.47 -20.38
CA ASP A 18 -7.30 20.63 -21.01
C ASP A 18 -6.23 21.24 -20.09
N ARG A 19 -6.61 21.64 -18.87
CA ARG A 19 -5.68 22.20 -17.89
C ARG A 19 -4.99 21.06 -17.11
N PRO A 20 -3.65 21.01 -17.05
CA PRO A 20 -2.95 19.97 -16.30
C PRO A 20 -3.26 20.07 -14.80
N ARG A 21 -3.40 18.90 -14.16
CA ARG A 21 -3.49 18.77 -12.70
C ARG A 21 -2.25 18.07 -12.17
N PHE A 22 -1.51 18.77 -11.34
CA PHE A 22 -0.33 18.23 -10.67
C PHE A 22 -0.74 17.65 -9.31
N ILE A 23 -0.42 16.38 -9.08
CA ILE A 23 -0.70 15.68 -7.83
C ILE A 23 0.58 14.95 -7.42
N ALA A 24 1.06 15.21 -6.20
CA ALA A 24 2.15 14.45 -5.58
C ALA A 24 1.55 13.43 -4.60
N ASN A 25 1.42 12.18 -5.06
CA ASN A 25 1.03 11.07 -4.19
C ASN A 25 2.29 10.56 -3.47
N LEU A 26 2.65 11.21 -2.37
CA LEU A 26 3.77 10.77 -1.55
C LEU A 26 3.40 9.45 -0.86
N ALA A 27 4.21 8.42 -1.10
CA ALA A 27 4.09 7.15 -0.40
C ALA A 27 4.55 7.36 1.06
N THR A 28 3.61 7.40 1.99
CA THR A 28 3.94 7.39 3.42
C THR A 28 4.13 5.93 3.84
N VAL A 29 5.32 5.58 4.31
CA VAL A 29 5.64 4.24 4.78
C VAL A 29 5.44 4.18 6.29
N LEU A 30 4.81 3.11 6.78
CA LEU A 30 4.72 2.86 8.22
C LEU A 30 6.11 2.50 8.77
N LYS A 31 6.44 3.04 9.95
CA LYS A 31 7.71 2.73 10.64
C LYS A 31 7.87 1.23 10.91
N GLU A 32 6.76 0.58 11.27
CA GLU A 32 6.69 -0.85 11.56
C GLU A 32 5.53 -1.49 10.78
N PRO A 33 5.63 -2.78 10.40
CA PRO A 33 4.51 -3.51 9.80
C PRO A 33 3.29 -3.57 10.73
N MET A 34 2.08 -3.58 10.14
CA MET A 34 0.86 -3.82 10.90
C MET A 34 0.82 -5.27 11.41
N VAL A 35 0.44 -5.45 12.68
CA VAL A 35 0.24 -6.73 13.35
C VAL A 35 -1.18 -6.73 13.93
N PHE A 36 -2.04 -7.62 13.44
CA PHE A 36 -3.45 -7.68 13.83
C PHE A 36 -3.75 -8.71 14.92
N SER A 37 -2.71 -9.38 15.44
CA SER A 37 -2.78 -10.37 16.51
C SER A 37 -1.75 -10.06 17.60
N ARG A 38 -1.77 -8.83 18.10
CA ARG A 38 -0.86 -8.38 19.17
C ARG A 38 -1.25 -9.04 20.51
N GLY A 39 -0.26 -9.19 21.39
CA GLY A 39 -0.46 -9.71 22.74
C GLY A 39 -1.26 -8.74 23.63
N PRO A 40 -1.78 -9.22 24.77
CA PRO A 40 -2.68 -8.44 25.65
C PRO A 40 -2.07 -7.16 26.24
N ASN A 41 -0.74 -7.04 26.26
CA ASN A 41 -0.01 -5.88 26.76
C ASN A 41 0.55 -4.96 25.66
N ASP A 42 0.30 -5.28 24.39
CA ASP A 42 0.83 -4.52 23.26
C ASP A 42 -0.26 -3.62 22.65
N HIS A 43 0.15 -2.44 22.20
CA HIS A 43 -0.78 -1.40 21.76
C HIS A 43 -0.98 -1.44 20.25
N TYR A 44 -2.25 -1.58 19.83
CA TYR A 44 -2.62 -1.40 18.43
C TYR A 44 -2.54 0.08 18.03
N SER A 45 -2.08 0.32 16.82
CA SER A 45 -2.25 1.59 16.12
C SER A 45 -3.72 1.83 15.75
N LEU A 46 -4.09 3.09 15.55
CA LEU A 46 -5.44 3.46 15.11
C LEU A 46 -5.83 2.83 13.78
N VAL A 47 -4.86 2.66 12.86
CA VAL A 47 -5.07 2.01 11.56
C VAL A 47 -5.40 0.54 11.77
N GLU A 48 -4.65 -0.18 12.63
CA GLU A 48 -4.93 -1.58 12.94
C GLU A 48 -6.33 -1.77 13.56
N LEU A 49 -6.70 -0.90 14.51
CA LEU A 49 -8.03 -0.94 15.14
C LEU A 49 -9.14 -0.67 14.12
N ALA A 50 -8.94 0.26 13.18
CA ALA A 50 -9.91 0.54 12.13
C ALA A 50 -10.12 -0.68 11.23
N VAL A 51 -9.05 -1.40 10.88
CA VAL A 51 -9.14 -2.67 10.11
C VAL A 51 -9.90 -3.73 10.90
N LEU A 52 -9.50 -3.99 12.14
CA LEU A 52 -10.13 -5.02 12.98
C LEU A 52 -11.63 -4.73 13.18
N ARG A 53 -11.98 -3.47 13.40
CA ARG A 53 -13.38 -3.02 13.49
C ARG A 53 -14.14 -3.24 12.19
N ALA A 54 -13.56 -2.88 11.03
CA ALA A 54 -14.18 -3.09 9.73
C ALA A 54 -14.40 -4.57 9.42
N LEU A 55 -13.50 -5.45 9.89
CA LEU A 55 -13.60 -6.90 9.74
C LEU A 55 -14.48 -7.56 10.81
N SER A 56 -14.98 -6.81 11.80
CA SER A 56 -15.69 -7.34 12.97
C SER A 56 -14.93 -8.44 13.71
N LYS A 57 -13.60 -8.28 13.84
CA LYS A 57 -12.71 -9.21 14.55
C LYS A 57 -12.00 -8.52 15.70
N SER A 58 -11.74 -9.24 16.78
CA SER A 58 -10.91 -8.79 17.90
C SER A 58 -9.42 -9.05 17.69
N SER A 59 -9.08 -10.06 16.88
CA SER A 59 -7.73 -10.44 16.51
C SER A 59 -7.73 -11.16 15.17
N LEU A 60 -6.67 -11.00 14.39
CA LEU A 60 -6.48 -11.66 13.10
C LEU A 60 -5.02 -12.07 12.93
N GLY A 61 -4.76 -13.37 12.83
CA GLY A 61 -3.46 -13.89 12.42
C GLY A 61 -3.23 -13.62 10.94
N TYR A 62 -2.57 -12.52 10.64
CA TYR A 62 -2.25 -12.11 9.28
C TYR A 62 -0.83 -11.54 9.23
N GLY A 63 -0.05 -12.03 8.27
CA GLY A 63 1.33 -11.62 8.05
C GLY A 63 1.73 -11.86 6.61
N PRO A 64 2.79 -11.18 6.13
CA PRO A 64 3.33 -11.42 4.81
C PRO A 64 3.83 -12.87 4.72
N ALA A 65 3.39 -13.60 3.70
CA ALA A 65 3.85 -14.98 3.47
C ALA A 65 5.29 -15.04 2.94
N ASN A 66 5.75 -13.95 2.31
CA ASN A 66 7.07 -13.82 1.69
C ASN A 66 7.73 -12.49 2.12
N PRO A 67 9.06 -12.39 2.10
CA PRO A 67 9.75 -11.14 2.32
C PRO A 67 9.30 -10.08 1.29
N ARG A 68 9.28 -8.80 1.68
CA ARG A 68 9.03 -7.72 0.73
C ARG A 68 10.21 -7.60 -0.22
N GLU A 69 9.94 -7.69 -1.51
CA GLU A 69 10.93 -7.39 -2.55
C GLU A 69 10.98 -5.88 -2.80
N ALA A 70 12.20 -5.35 -2.85
CA ALA A 70 12.39 -3.97 -3.26
C ALA A 70 12.21 -3.89 -4.78
N PHE A 71 11.06 -3.35 -5.22
CA PHE A 71 10.87 -3.02 -6.62
C PHE A 71 11.63 -1.72 -6.93
N VAL A 72 12.82 -1.87 -7.49
CA VAL A 72 13.53 -0.76 -8.14
C VAL A 72 13.09 -0.75 -9.59
N PRO A 73 12.38 0.29 -10.07
CA PRO A 73 12.07 0.40 -11.48
C PRO A 73 13.38 0.36 -12.25
N LEU A 74 13.55 -0.63 -13.12
CA LEU A 74 14.70 -0.66 -14.02
C LEU A 74 14.64 0.59 -14.90
N PRO A 75 15.77 1.25 -15.17
CA PRO A 75 15.81 2.31 -16.16
C PRO A 75 15.64 1.67 -17.54
N PHE A 76 14.39 1.50 -17.99
CA PHE A 76 14.14 1.03 -19.34
C PHE A 76 14.34 2.19 -20.30
N ARG A 77 15.28 2.02 -21.25
CA ARG A 77 15.56 3.04 -22.26
C ARG A 77 14.64 2.88 -23.47
N ASN A 78 14.23 1.64 -23.79
CA ASN A 78 13.42 1.28 -24.97
C ASN A 78 12.34 0.21 -24.66
N GLU A 79 11.40 0.01 -25.59
CA GLU A 79 10.26 -0.92 -25.48
C GLU A 79 10.65 -2.41 -25.45
N GLU A 80 11.77 -2.77 -26.09
CA GLU A 80 12.27 -4.16 -26.18
C GLU A 80 12.81 -4.68 -24.84
N GLU A 81 13.40 -3.80 -24.01
CA GLU A 81 13.89 -4.16 -22.67
C GLU A 81 12.73 -4.42 -21.69
N LYS A 82 11.53 -3.89 -21.97
CA LYS A 82 10.33 -4.12 -21.16
C LYS A 82 9.78 -5.54 -21.33
N SER A 83 9.91 -6.17 -22.50
CA SER A 83 9.32 -7.50 -22.76
C SER A 83 10.09 -8.62 -22.05
N CYS A 84 11.40 -8.43 -21.82
CA CYS A 84 12.31 -9.41 -21.24
C CYS A 84 12.20 -9.52 -19.70
N GLY A 85 11.65 -8.50 -19.02
CA GLY A 85 11.44 -8.52 -17.56
C GLY A 85 10.25 -9.37 -17.09
N THR A 86 9.55 -10.03 -18.02
CA THR A 86 8.35 -10.83 -17.78
C THR A 86 8.69 -12.33 -17.74
N SER A 87 9.68 -12.73 -16.96
CA SER A 87 9.89 -14.14 -16.66
C SER A 87 10.39 -14.29 -15.24
N ASN A 88 9.45 -14.60 -14.34
CA ASN A 88 9.55 -15.58 -13.25
C ASN A 88 8.17 -15.75 -12.61
#